data_AF-A0A1G5UKX4-F1
#
_entry.id   AF-A0A1G5UKX4-F1
#
_cell.length_a   1.000
_cell.length_b   1.000
_cell.length_c   1.000
_cell.angle_alpha   90.00
_cell.angle_beta   90.00
_cell.angle_gamma   90.00
#
_symmetry.space_group_name_H-M   'P 1'
#
loop_
_entity.id
_entity.type
_entity.pdbx_description
1 polymer ?
#
loop_
_entity_poly.entity_id
_entity_poly.type
_entity_poly.pdbx_seq_one_letter_code
_entity_poly.pdbx_strand_id
1 'polypeptide(L)'
;MLHHIDKIIHHRRLFIGLAFAFCCQNARADLYDDYTNSKSKRPFVSFLARNTEGSSSKPGHSYVAVGVELDNGLRVYERIFGYYPKSDAVFEEVKAVFTKVVGDIKYKLPDVIWTVELNVPTDEAGHKAALSVMEAWLKNDPKYQLFANGGKNCSAFAGEVAEAIGLKVPSGAGSKFPVTFISELRALNKKP
;
A
#
# COMPACT_ATOMS: atom_id res chain seq x y z
N MET A 1 59.33 -48.65 18.70
CA MET A 1 59.24 -48.39 17.25
C MET A 1 57.74 -48.25 16.93
N LEU A 2 57.04 -47.22 17.39
CA LEU A 2 57.11 -45.80 17.01
C LEU A 2 57.13 -45.64 15.48
N HIS A 3 56.09 -45.01 14.95
CA HIS A 3 55.81 -44.66 13.54
C HIS A 3 54.91 -45.58 12.71
N HIS A 4 53.58 -45.65 12.98
CA HIS A 4 52.64 -45.79 11.84
C HIS A 4 51.13 -45.52 12.06
N ILE A 5 50.69 -44.75 13.05
CA ILE A 5 49.23 -44.58 13.29
C ILE A 5 48.87 -43.12 13.58
N ASP A 6 49.14 -42.19 12.65
CA ASP A 6 48.69 -40.80 12.81
C ASP A 6 48.10 -40.16 11.55
N LYS A 7 47.95 -40.90 10.43
CA LYS A 7 47.55 -40.29 9.15
C LYS A 7 46.08 -40.46 8.73
N ILE A 8 45.24 -41.15 9.49
CA ILE A 8 43.89 -41.52 8.99
C ILE A 8 42.76 -40.63 9.56
N ILE A 9 42.97 -39.93 10.68
CA ILE A 9 41.86 -39.27 11.40
C ILE A 9 41.62 -37.80 10.99
N HIS A 10 42.54 -37.16 10.26
CA HIS A 10 42.40 -35.75 9.89
C HIS A 10 41.63 -35.46 8.60
N HIS A 11 41.31 -36.46 7.76
CA HIS A 11 40.61 -36.19 6.49
C HIS A 11 39.08 -36.26 6.55
N ARG A 12 38.48 -36.75 7.64
CA ARG A 12 37.01 -36.88 7.75
C ARG A 12 36.30 -35.68 8.37
N ARG A 13 37.01 -34.75 9.01
CA ARG A 13 36.41 -33.56 9.63
C ARG A 13 36.39 -32.33 8.72
N LEU A 14 37.05 -32.39 7.56
CA LEU A 14 37.11 -31.26 6.62
C LEU A 14 36.03 -31.29 5.52
N PHE A 15 35.24 -32.36 5.41
CA PHE A 15 34.20 -32.49 4.38
C PHE A 15 32.79 -32.16 4.84
N ILE A 16 32.56 -31.96 6.14
CA ILE A 16 31.21 -31.64 6.66
C ILE A 16 30.99 -30.11 6.77
N GLY A 17 32.07 -29.32 6.83
CA GLY A 17 31.99 -27.85 6.91
C GLY A 17 31.67 -27.15 5.59
N LEU A 18 31.92 -27.77 4.43
CA LEU A 18 31.70 -27.15 3.11
C LEU A 18 30.28 -27.35 2.55
N ALA A 19 29.52 -28.34 3.05
CA ALA A 19 28.16 -28.60 2.57
C ALA A 19 27.12 -27.60 3.11
N PHE A 20 27.37 -26.97 4.26
CA PHE A 20 26.46 -25.97 4.82
C PHE A 20 26.66 -24.56 4.25
N ALA A 21 27.84 -24.26 3.69
CA ALA A 21 28.13 -22.94 3.11
C ALA A 21 27.48 -22.72 1.73
N PHE A 22 27.03 -23.78 1.05
CA PHE A 22 26.38 -23.69 -0.26
C PHE A 22 24.84 -23.65 -0.21
N CYS A 23 24.22 -23.91 0.95
CA CYS A 23 22.76 -23.80 1.10
C CYS A 23 22.27 -22.40 1.46
N CYS A 24 23.19 -21.46 1.77
CA CYS A 24 22.86 -20.05 1.93
C CYS A 24 22.99 -19.31 0.59
N GLN A 25 22.48 -19.89 -0.50
CA GLN A 25 22.06 -19.06 -1.61
C GLN A 25 20.99 -18.14 -1.05
N ASN A 26 21.31 -16.84 -0.94
CA ASN A 26 20.38 -15.81 -0.53
C ASN A 26 19.09 -16.04 -1.31
N ALA A 27 18.07 -16.61 -0.66
CA ALA A 27 16.74 -16.69 -1.21
C ALA A 27 16.28 -15.24 -1.32
N ARG A 28 16.60 -14.62 -2.45
CA ARG A 28 16.01 -13.35 -2.83
C ARG A 28 14.57 -13.69 -3.11
N ALA A 29 13.76 -13.61 -2.06
CA ALA A 29 12.31 -13.70 -2.15
C ALA A 29 11.89 -12.68 -3.20
N ASP A 30 11.41 -13.21 -4.30
CA ASP A 30 10.99 -12.41 -5.42
C ASP A 30 9.54 -12.05 -5.18
N LEU A 31 9.29 -10.82 -4.73
CA LEU A 31 7.95 -10.35 -4.33
C LEU A 31 6.90 -10.55 -5.42
N TYR A 32 7.31 -10.54 -6.69
CA TYR A 32 6.39 -10.81 -7.80
C TYR A 32 6.12 -12.31 -7.97
N ASP A 33 7.09 -13.18 -7.71
CA ASP A 33 6.82 -14.62 -7.66
C ASP A 33 5.95 -14.98 -6.45
N ASP A 34 6.17 -14.34 -5.30
CA ASP A 34 5.30 -14.50 -4.12
C ASP A 34 3.86 -14.06 -4.46
N TYR A 35 3.71 -12.90 -5.12
CA TYR A 35 2.40 -12.40 -5.54
C TYR A 35 1.71 -13.27 -6.59
N THR A 36 2.42 -13.75 -7.62
CA THR A 36 1.83 -14.55 -8.70
C THR A 36 1.51 -15.98 -8.27
N ASN A 37 2.33 -16.58 -7.39
CA ASN A 37 2.14 -17.94 -6.93
C ASN A 37 1.32 -18.06 -5.64
N SER A 38 0.96 -16.95 -4.98
CA SER A 38 0.11 -16.99 -3.79
C SER A 38 -1.27 -17.56 -4.12
N LYS A 39 -1.64 -18.65 -3.43
CA LYS A 39 -2.95 -19.31 -3.56
C LYS A 39 -4.07 -18.59 -2.82
N SER A 40 -3.72 -17.64 -1.96
CA SER A 40 -4.64 -16.87 -1.14
C SER A 40 -4.26 -15.39 -1.23
N LYS A 41 -5.23 -14.60 -1.64
CA LYS A 41 -5.14 -13.15 -1.78
C LYS A 41 -6.35 -12.59 -1.10
N ARG A 42 -6.15 -11.92 0.04
CA ARG A 42 -7.23 -11.31 0.82
C ARG A 42 -7.35 -9.85 0.41
N PRO A 43 -8.43 -9.43 -0.26
CA PRO A 43 -8.61 -8.05 -0.66
C PRO A 43 -8.61 -7.10 0.54
N PHE A 44 -8.08 -5.91 0.34
CA PHE A 44 -8.20 -4.82 1.29
C PHE A 44 -8.35 -3.47 0.58
N VAL A 45 -8.93 -2.52 1.29
CA VAL A 45 -8.88 -1.09 0.95
C VAL A 45 -8.16 -0.36 2.06
N SER A 46 -7.17 0.46 1.70
CA SER A 46 -6.44 1.30 2.65
C SER A 46 -6.74 2.77 2.40
N PHE A 47 -7.08 3.48 3.47
CA PHE A 47 -7.24 4.92 3.49
C PHE A 47 -6.01 5.52 4.13
N LEU A 48 -5.29 6.33 3.36
CA LEU A 48 -3.98 6.83 3.70
C LEU A 48 -4.04 8.35 3.77
N ALA A 49 -3.31 8.96 4.70
CA ALA A 49 -3.13 10.41 4.70
C ALA A 49 -1.72 10.80 5.10
N ARG A 50 -1.20 11.82 4.43
CA ARG A 50 0.05 12.50 4.78
C ARG A 50 -0.23 13.89 5.33
N ASN A 51 0.55 14.30 6.32
CA ASN A 51 0.45 15.64 6.86
C ASN A 51 1.10 16.68 5.93
N THR A 52 0.75 17.96 6.13
CA THR A 52 1.52 19.07 5.56
C THR A 52 2.85 19.16 6.31
N GLU A 53 3.99 19.09 5.63
CA GLU A 53 5.32 19.25 6.25
C GLU A 53 5.65 20.73 6.61
N GLY A 54 4.64 21.52 6.97
CA GLY A 54 4.77 22.97 7.17
C GLY A 54 5.13 23.76 5.90
N SER A 55 5.21 23.10 4.73
CA SER A 55 5.52 23.72 3.44
C SER A 55 4.28 23.79 2.55
N SER A 56 4.08 24.94 1.89
CA SER A 56 3.07 25.12 0.84
C SER A 56 3.33 24.26 -0.40
N SER A 57 4.56 23.77 -0.59
CA SER A 57 4.93 22.91 -1.72
C SER A 57 4.47 21.46 -1.56
N LYS A 58 4.04 21.06 -0.35
CA LYS A 58 3.52 19.72 -0.04
C LYS A 58 2.32 19.81 0.90
N PRO A 59 1.17 20.33 0.43
CA PRO A 59 -0.04 20.34 1.24
C PRO A 59 -0.39 18.90 1.64
N GLY A 60 -0.97 18.71 2.83
CA GLY A 60 -1.45 17.42 3.29
C GLY A 60 -2.45 16.81 2.32
N HIS A 61 -2.45 15.48 2.20
CA HIS A 61 -3.25 14.78 1.19
C HIS A 61 -3.75 13.44 1.70
N SER A 62 -4.90 12.99 1.19
CA SER A 62 -5.39 11.63 1.40
C SER A 62 -5.38 10.83 0.10
N TYR A 63 -5.17 9.53 0.26
CA TYR A 63 -5.18 8.56 -0.81
C TYR A 63 -6.10 7.41 -0.43
N VAL A 64 -6.62 6.75 -1.45
CA VAL A 64 -7.26 5.45 -1.29
C VAL A 64 -6.49 4.45 -2.13
N ALA A 65 -6.08 3.36 -1.50
CA ALA A 65 -5.38 2.27 -2.13
C ALA A 65 -6.23 1.00 -2.09
N VAL A 66 -6.32 0.29 -3.21
CA VAL A 66 -6.88 -1.05 -3.28
C VAL A 66 -5.75 -2.05 -3.49
N GLY A 67 -5.85 -3.21 -2.86
CA GLY A 67 -4.81 -4.22 -2.96
C GLY A 67 -5.20 -5.55 -2.33
N VAL A 68 -4.20 -6.40 -2.19
CA VAL A 68 -4.36 -7.73 -1.60
C VAL A 68 -3.27 -8.02 -0.58
N GLU A 69 -3.65 -8.70 0.50
CA GLU A 69 -2.74 -9.26 1.49
C GLU A 69 -2.53 -10.74 1.20
N LEU A 70 -1.28 -11.16 1.12
CA LEU A 70 -0.89 -12.55 0.93
C LEU A 70 -0.84 -13.28 2.28
N ASP A 71 -0.73 -14.61 2.25
CA ASP A 71 -0.70 -15.43 3.47
C ASP A 71 0.50 -15.15 4.38
N ASN A 72 1.62 -14.72 3.80
CA ASN A 72 2.81 -14.31 4.56
C ASN A 72 2.68 -12.90 5.17
N GLY A 73 1.50 -12.27 5.08
CA GLY A 73 1.24 -10.91 5.57
C GLY A 73 1.76 -9.80 4.64
N LEU A 74 2.34 -10.14 3.49
CA LEU A 74 2.75 -9.15 2.51
C LEU A 74 1.53 -8.44 1.93
N ARG A 75 1.51 -7.11 2.04
CA ARG A 75 0.48 -6.26 1.42
C ARG A 75 0.97 -5.73 0.09
N VAL A 76 0.23 -6.03 -0.96
CA VAL A 76 0.48 -5.55 -2.31
C VAL A 76 -0.62 -4.56 -2.67
N TYR A 77 -0.25 -3.27 -2.77
CA TYR A 77 -1.14 -2.25 -3.30
C TYR A 77 -1.19 -2.39 -4.82
N GLU A 78 -2.35 -2.64 -5.39
CA GLU A 78 -2.52 -2.81 -6.83
C GLU A 78 -2.76 -1.47 -7.51
N ARG A 79 -3.51 -0.58 -6.86
CA ARG A 79 -3.75 0.80 -7.31
C ARG A 79 -3.82 1.74 -6.11
N ILE A 80 -3.26 2.93 -6.26
CA ILE A 80 -3.39 4.02 -5.29
C ILE A 80 -3.93 5.24 -6.04
N PHE A 81 -4.90 5.92 -5.45
CA PHE A 81 -5.52 7.09 -6.04
C PHE A 81 -5.48 8.27 -5.07
N GLY A 82 -5.13 9.43 -5.60
CA GLY A 82 -5.21 10.71 -4.90
C GLY A 82 -5.84 11.75 -5.81
N TYR A 83 -6.76 12.55 -5.26
CA TYR A 83 -7.42 13.60 -6.03
C TYR A 83 -6.77 14.96 -5.78
N TYR A 84 -5.96 15.45 -6.73
CA TYR A 84 -5.11 16.61 -6.54
C TYR A 84 -5.61 17.88 -7.23
N PRO A 85 -5.32 19.06 -6.64
CA PRO A 85 -5.36 20.33 -7.35
C PRO A 85 -4.12 20.42 -8.25
N LYS A 86 -4.33 20.25 -9.55
CA LYS A 86 -3.31 20.37 -10.59
C LYS A 86 -3.64 21.56 -11.48
N SER A 87 -3.63 22.79 -10.98
CA SER A 87 -4.17 23.92 -11.76
C SER A 87 -5.61 23.74 -12.32
N ASP A 88 -6.61 23.04 -11.76
CA ASP A 88 -6.84 22.38 -10.47
C ASP A 88 -7.98 21.33 -10.59
N ALA A 89 -7.79 20.18 -11.28
CA ALA A 89 -8.89 19.17 -11.36
C ALA A 89 -8.47 17.73 -11.75
N VAL A 90 -7.21 17.30 -11.56
CA VAL A 90 -6.79 15.97 -12.08
C VAL A 90 -6.75 14.93 -10.97
N PHE A 91 -7.58 13.90 -11.14
CA PHE A 91 -7.46 12.65 -10.40
C PHE A 91 -6.29 11.86 -10.93
N GLU A 92 -5.28 11.62 -10.09
CA GLU A 92 -4.07 10.90 -10.49
C GLU A 92 -4.09 9.50 -9.89
N GLU A 93 -4.03 8.49 -10.77
CA GLU A 93 -3.66 7.13 -10.40
C GLU A 93 -2.15 7.12 -10.10
N VAL A 94 -1.80 6.93 -8.83
CA VAL A 94 -0.43 6.64 -8.43
C VAL A 94 -0.26 5.13 -8.51
N LYS A 95 0.34 4.67 -9.61
CA LYS A 95 0.65 3.24 -9.79
C LYS A 95 1.80 2.85 -8.86
N ALA A 96 1.48 2.41 -7.64
CA ALA A 96 2.41 1.67 -6.79
C ALA A 96 2.49 0.21 -7.25
N VAL A 97 2.96 -0.02 -8.48
CA VAL A 97 3.19 -1.38 -8.96
C VAL A 97 4.58 -1.80 -8.49
N PHE A 98 4.67 -2.88 -7.72
CA PHE A 98 5.92 -3.65 -7.66
C PHE A 98 6.16 -4.23 -9.05
N THR A 99 6.81 -3.47 -9.92
CA THR A 99 7.21 -3.99 -11.23
C THR A 99 8.41 -4.89 -11.02
N LYS A 100 8.31 -6.10 -11.57
CA LYS A 100 9.42 -7.01 -11.72
C LYS A 100 10.24 -6.62 -12.96
N VAL A 101 10.76 -5.40 -13.07
CA VAL A 101 11.64 -5.05 -14.22
C VAL A 101 12.59 -3.90 -13.90
N VAL A 102 13.87 -4.10 -14.26
CA VAL A 102 14.79 -3.00 -14.57
C VAL A 102 14.11 -2.11 -15.62
N GLY A 103 13.72 -0.90 -15.23
CA GLY A 103 13.04 0.06 -16.10
C GLY A 103 12.45 1.18 -15.25
N ASP A 104 12.80 2.43 -15.58
CA ASP A 104 12.60 3.58 -14.70
C ASP A 104 11.19 3.69 -14.10
N ILE A 105 11.15 3.69 -12.76
CA ILE A 105 9.99 4.08 -11.97
C ILE A 105 9.76 5.57 -12.22
N LYS A 106 8.77 5.91 -13.05
CA LYS A 106 8.43 7.32 -13.35
C LYS A 106 7.70 8.05 -12.21
N TYR A 107 7.21 7.35 -11.19
CA TYR A 107 6.55 7.95 -10.02
C TYR A 107 7.13 7.40 -8.72
N LYS A 108 7.77 8.27 -7.94
CA LYS A 108 8.51 7.90 -6.73
C LYS A 108 7.52 7.68 -5.58
N LEU A 109 7.46 6.45 -5.04
CA LEU A 109 6.80 6.09 -3.76
C LEU A 109 6.94 7.15 -2.64
N PRO A 110 8.06 7.90 -2.52
CA PRO A 110 8.18 9.06 -1.65
C PRO A 110 7.00 10.05 -1.62
N ASP A 111 6.29 10.23 -2.73
CA ASP A 111 5.15 11.16 -2.79
C ASP A 111 3.89 10.64 -2.06
N VAL A 112 3.89 9.35 -1.72
CA VAL A 112 2.77 8.66 -1.06
C VAL A 112 3.08 8.38 0.42
N ILE A 113 4.25 8.73 0.96
CA ILE A 113 4.56 8.46 2.39
C ILE A 113 3.45 9.01 3.29
N TRP A 114 2.75 8.13 3.99
CA TRP A 114 1.60 8.45 4.82
C TRP A 114 1.95 8.46 6.31
N THR A 115 1.32 9.36 7.04
CA THR A 115 1.42 9.46 8.51
C THR A 115 0.30 8.67 9.19
N VAL A 116 -0.85 8.53 8.53
CA VAL A 116 -2.02 7.82 9.04
C VAL A 116 -2.51 6.83 8.01
N GLU A 117 -2.80 5.62 8.47
CA GLU A 117 -3.42 4.56 7.69
C GLU A 117 -4.61 3.96 8.47
N LEU A 118 -5.70 3.74 7.74
CA LEU A 118 -6.75 2.78 8.08
C LEU A 118 -6.75 1.71 7.00
N ASN A 119 -6.36 0.48 7.36
CA ASN A 119 -6.50 -0.69 6.50
C ASN A 119 -7.81 -1.41 6.83
N VAL A 120 -8.58 -1.73 5.79
CA VAL A 120 -9.88 -2.39 5.90
C VAL A 120 -9.85 -3.66 5.05
N PRO A 121 -9.78 -4.83 5.69
CA PRO A 121 -10.03 -6.10 5.00
C PRO A 121 -11.41 -6.07 4.36
N THR A 122 -11.50 -6.51 3.11
CA THR A 122 -12.76 -6.51 2.35
C THR A 122 -12.90 -7.79 1.54
N ASP A 123 -14.08 -8.03 1.01
CA ASP A 123 -14.35 -9.10 0.05
C ASP A 123 -14.26 -8.57 -1.39
N GLU A 124 -14.54 -9.43 -2.38
CA GLU A 124 -14.54 -9.03 -3.78
C GLU A 124 -15.57 -7.92 -4.08
N ALA A 125 -16.71 -7.92 -3.36
CA ALA A 125 -17.75 -6.93 -3.56
C ALA A 125 -17.30 -5.54 -3.08
N GLY A 126 -16.71 -5.44 -1.88
CA GLY A 126 -16.17 -4.18 -1.38
C GLY A 126 -14.95 -3.69 -2.18
N HIS A 127 -14.10 -4.62 -2.65
CA HIS A 127 -13.00 -4.26 -3.57
C HIS A 127 -13.55 -3.65 -4.86
N LYS A 128 -14.55 -4.29 -5.49
CA LYS A 128 -15.20 -3.78 -6.71
C LYS A 128 -15.93 -2.46 -6.47
N ALA A 129 -16.57 -2.29 -5.31
CA ALA A 129 -17.25 -1.05 -4.95
C ALA A 129 -16.26 0.12 -4.85
N ALA A 130 -15.11 -0.07 -4.21
CA ALA A 130 -14.05 0.94 -4.14
C ALA A 130 -13.55 1.34 -5.54
N LEU A 131 -13.25 0.34 -6.39
CA LEU A 131 -12.84 0.57 -7.78
C LEU A 131 -13.92 1.30 -8.59
N SER A 132 -15.20 1.00 -8.38
CA SER A 132 -16.30 1.66 -9.07
C SER A 132 -16.37 3.16 -8.75
N VAL A 133 -16.15 3.55 -7.49
CA VAL A 133 -16.09 4.98 -7.11
C VAL A 133 -14.88 5.66 -7.75
N MET A 134 -13.72 5.01 -7.73
CA MET A 134 -12.50 5.50 -8.39
C MET A 134 -12.72 5.74 -9.89
N GLU A 135 -13.32 4.78 -10.58
CA GLU A 135 -13.64 4.91 -12.00
C GLU A 135 -14.69 5.98 -12.28
N ALA A 136 -15.70 6.13 -11.40
CA ALA A 136 -16.71 7.17 -11.54
C ALA A 136 -16.08 8.56 -11.44
N TRP A 137 -15.19 8.78 -10.48
CA TRP A 137 -14.45 10.04 -10.33
C TRP A 137 -13.48 10.30 -11.49
N LEU A 138 -12.85 9.26 -12.05
CA LEU A 138 -12.03 9.37 -13.26
C LEU A 138 -12.83 9.79 -14.48
N LYS A 139 -14.00 9.17 -14.69
CA LYS A 139 -14.85 9.40 -15.87
C LYS A 139 -15.60 10.73 -15.74
N ASN A 140 -16.09 11.04 -14.55
CA ASN A 140 -16.91 12.20 -14.24
C ASN A 140 -16.24 13.01 -13.12
N ASP A 141 -15.17 13.71 -13.46
CA ASP A 141 -14.43 14.56 -12.54
C ASP A 141 -15.37 15.60 -11.90
N PRO A 142 -15.62 15.53 -10.57
CA PRO A 142 -16.58 16.38 -9.89
C PRO A 142 -16.12 17.84 -9.75
N LYS A 143 -14.94 18.18 -10.30
CA LYS A 143 -14.25 19.47 -10.24
C LYS A 143 -13.80 19.79 -8.82
N TYR A 144 -12.49 19.94 -8.67
CA TYR A 144 -11.86 20.06 -7.37
C TYR A 144 -12.32 21.32 -6.65
N GLN A 145 -12.74 21.17 -5.40
CA GLN A 145 -13.14 22.28 -4.53
C GLN A 145 -12.61 22.05 -3.12
N LEU A 146 -11.74 22.96 -2.67
CA LEU A 146 -11.02 22.78 -1.41
C LEU A 146 -11.94 22.89 -0.18
N PHE A 147 -12.84 23.88 -0.12
CA PHE A 147 -13.64 24.15 1.09
C PHE A 147 -15.10 24.63 0.88
N ALA A 148 -15.62 24.75 -0.36
CA ALA A 148 -17.00 25.19 -0.55
C ALA A 148 -18.00 24.03 -0.35
N ASN A 149 -18.95 24.16 0.60
CA ASN A 149 -20.11 23.27 0.82
C ASN A 149 -19.84 21.75 0.82
N GLY A 150 -18.87 21.28 1.62
CA GLY A 150 -18.52 19.85 1.67
C GLY A 150 -17.66 19.41 0.47
N GLY A 151 -16.79 20.32 0.03
CA GLY A 151 -16.07 20.33 -1.24
C GLY A 151 -15.56 18.98 -1.76
N LYS A 152 -15.65 18.83 -3.08
CA LYS A 152 -15.12 17.68 -3.82
C LYS A 152 -13.60 17.76 -3.83
N ASN A 153 -12.97 17.14 -2.84
CA ASN A 153 -11.52 17.09 -2.65
C ASN A 153 -11.07 15.67 -2.26
N CYS A 154 -9.80 15.49 -1.91
CA CYS A 154 -9.23 14.19 -1.55
C CYS A 154 -9.88 13.54 -0.31
N SER A 155 -10.35 14.34 0.66
CA SER A 155 -11.07 13.83 1.84
C SER A 155 -12.49 13.40 1.47
N ALA A 156 -13.21 14.19 0.64
CA ALA A 156 -14.52 13.80 0.13
C ALA A 156 -14.47 12.52 -0.71
N PHE A 157 -13.47 12.39 -1.59
CA PHE A 157 -13.20 11.17 -2.35
C PHE A 157 -13.03 9.96 -1.43
N ALA A 158 -12.16 10.08 -0.42
CA ALA A 158 -11.95 9.02 0.56
C ALA A 158 -13.23 8.69 1.34
N GLY A 159 -14.07 9.68 1.62
CA GLY A 159 -15.39 9.47 2.23
C GLY A 159 -16.35 8.67 1.37
N GLU A 160 -16.47 8.99 0.07
CA GLU A 160 -17.35 8.26 -0.85
C GLU A 160 -16.90 6.81 -1.05
N VAL A 161 -15.58 6.57 -1.11
CA VAL A 161 -15.07 5.18 -1.15
C VAL A 161 -15.37 4.45 0.17
N ALA A 162 -15.16 5.12 1.32
CA ALA A 162 -15.45 4.54 2.63
C ALA A 162 -16.93 4.15 2.78
N GLU A 163 -17.84 5.01 2.34
CA GLU A 163 -19.28 4.73 2.33
C GLU A 163 -19.62 3.56 1.39
N ALA A 164 -19.05 3.55 0.18
CA ALA A 164 -19.28 2.48 -0.80
C ALA A 164 -18.86 1.09 -0.33
N ILE A 165 -17.87 1.00 0.56
CA ILE A 165 -17.44 -0.27 1.17
C ILE A 165 -18.07 -0.53 2.55
N GLY A 166 -19.07 0.27 2.95
CA GLY A 166 -19.88 0.04 4.15
C GLY A 166 -19.28 0.56 5.46
N LEU A 167 -18.31 1.46 5.43
CA LEU A 167 -17.77 2.08 6.64
C LEU A 167 -18.65 3.22 7.15
N LYS A 168 -18.58 3.48 8.46
CA LYS A 168 -19.13 4.69 9.07
C LYS A 168 -18.25 5.88 8.73
N VAL A 169 -18.77 6.84 7.97
CA VAL A 169 -18.00 8.01 7.53
C VAL A 169 -18.23 9.18 8.48
N PRO A 170 -17.18 9.87 8.98
CA PRO A 170 -17.36 11.06 9.79
C PRO A 170 -17.94 12.19 8.93
N SER A 171 -18.85 12.98 9.49
CA SER A 171 -19.51 14.08 8.78
C SER A 171 -18.50 15.12 8.27
N GLY A 172 -18.84 15.80 7.16
CA GLY A 172 -18.03 16.90 6.64
C GLY A 172 -16.68 16.45 6.05
N ALA A 173 -16.61 15.28 5.41
CA ALA A 173 -15.39 14.76 4.77
C ALA A 173 -14.68 15.83 3.91
N GLY A 174 -15.41 16.48 3.01
CA GLY A 174 -14.89 17.55 2.15
C GLY A 174 -14.50 18.85 2.86
N SER A 175 -14.75 18.99 4.16
CA SER A 175 -14.37 20.17 4.94
C SER A 175 -13.23 19.88 5.94
N LYS A 176 -12.74 18.64 5.98
CA LYS A 176 -11.71 18.19 6.93
C LYS A 176 -10.35 18.05 6.27
N PHE A 177 -9.32 18.43 7.01
CA PHE A 177 -7.95 18.13 6.63
C PHE A 177 -7.75 16.61 6.48
N PRO A 178 -6.97 16.15 5.49
CA PRO A 178 -6.85 14.72 5.19
C PRO A 178 -6.45 13.84 6.37
N VAL A 179 -5.46 14.25 7.15
CA VAL A 179 -5.00 13.52 8.34
C VAL A 179 -6.09 13.42 9.41
N THR A 180 -6.81 14.52 9.65
CA THR A 180 -7.92 14.57 10.59
C THR A 180 -9.04 13.64 10.13
N PHE A 181 -9.44 13.74 8.86
CA PHE A 181 -10.50 12.92 8.29
C PHE A 181 -10.18 11.42 8.39
N ILE A 182 -9.01 10.97 7.96
CA ILE A 182 -8.62 9.55 8.02
C ILE A 182 -8.46 9.08 9.48
N SER A 183 -7.99 9.93 10.39
CA SER A 183 -7.89 9.59 11.81
C SER A 183 -9.26 9.36 12.45
N GLU A 184 -10.23 10.20 12.14
CA GLU A 184 -11.61 10.04 12.61
C GLU A 184 -12.31 8.85 11.96
N LEU A 185 -12.12 8.65 10.65
CA LEU A 185 -12.63 7.47 9.94
C LEU A 185 -12.10 6.20 10.60
N ARG A 186 -10.82 6.17 10.95
CA ARG A 186 -10.20 5.06 11.71
C ARG A 186 -10.83 4.90 13.10
N ALA A 187 -11.05 5.99 13.83
CA ALA A 187 -11.64 5.93 15.16
C ALA A 187 -13.07 5.36 15.14
N LEU A 188 -13.88 5.71 14.13
CA LEU A 188 -15.26 5.24 13.99
C LEU A 188 -15.38 3.76 13.60
N ASN A 189 -14.36 3.20 12.95
CA ASN A 189 -14.41 1.86 12.36
C ASN A 189 -13.39 0.87 12.95
N LYS A 190 -12.59 1.29 13.95
CA LYS A 190 -11.81 0.35 14.74
C LYS A 190 -12.76 -0.60 15.45
N LYS A 191 -12.59 -1.91 15.22
CA LYS A 191 -13.18 -2.93 16.09
C LYS A 191 -12.55 -2.76 17.49
N PRO A 192 -13.33 -2.90 18.58
CA PRO A 192 -12.80 -2.92 19.93
C PRO A 192 -11.75 -4.04 20.10
#